data_AF-A0YG88-F1
#
_entry.id   AF-A0YG88-F1
#
_cell.length_a   1.000
_cell.length_b   1.000
_cell.length_c   1.000
_cell.angle_alpha   90.00
_cell.angle_beta   90.00
_cell.angle_gamma   90.00
#
_symmetry.space_group_name_H-M   'P 1'
#
loop_
_entity.id
_entity.type
_entity.pdbx_description
1 polymer ?
#
loop_
_entity_poly.entity_id
_entity_poly.type
_entity_poly.pdbx_seq_one_letter_code
_entity_poly.pdbx_strand_id
1 'polypeptide(L)'
;MTLICKVKEVQRCPELTTLPHSLPVISGVAHIRGETTTIIDMGLAKGQQQRRDIDDSFVIITEYNGTTQGFLVNSVDRIINKNGKTFVRRPRVLAPIIT
;
A
#
# COMPACT_ATOMS: atom_id res chain seq x y z
N MET A 1 -11.20 8.67 -20.76
CA MET A 1 -9.92 8.41 -20.07
C MET A 1 -10.17 8.52 -18.59
N THR A 2 -10.39 7.40 -17.90
CA THR A 2 -10.95 7.37 -16.55
C THR A 2 -9.82 7.31 -15.52
N LEU A 3 -9.52 8.44 -14.87
CA LEU A 3 -8.48 8.59 -13.83
C LEU A 3 -8.95 8.00 -12.49
N ILE A 4 -9.10 6.67 -12.44
CA ILE A 4 -9.37 5.94 -11.20
C ILE A 4 -8.25 4.92 -11.06
N CYS A 5 -7.46 4.99 -9.99
CA CYS A 5 -6.57 3.89 -9.62
C CYS A 5 -7.43 2.66 -9.40
N LYS A 6 -7.41 1.73 -10.35
CA LYS A 6 -8.12 0.46 -10.19
C LYS A 6 -7.22 -0.45 -9.39
N VAL A 7 -7.74 -0.94 -8.26
CA VAL A 7 -7.13 -2.06 -7.55
C VAL A 7 -7.18 -3.24 -8.51
N LYS A 8 -6.01 -3.78 -8.86
CA LYS A 8 -5.91 -4.96 -9.73
C LYS A 8 -6.08 -6.24 -8.92
N GLU A 9 -5.40 -6.31 -7.78
CA GLU A 9 -5.26 -7.54 -7.01
C GLU A 9 -4.76 -7.24 -5.59
N VAL A 10 -5.03 -8.16 -4.66
CA VAL A 10 -4.42 -8.23 -3.34
C VAL A 10 -3.85 -9.63 -3.19
N GLN A 11 -2.57 -9.74 -2.84
CA GLN A 11 -1.88 -11.01 -2.62
C GLN A 11 -0.97 -10.94 -1.39
N ARG A 12 -0.46 -12.09 -0.94
CA ARG A 12 0.63 -12.13 0.05
C ARG A 12 1.88 -11.47 -0.51
N CYS A 13 2.67 -10.84 0.37
CA CYS A 13 3.92 -10.24 -0.06
C CYS A 13 4.87 -11.32 -0.57
N PRO A 14 5.28 -11.28 -1.86
CA PRO A 14 6.36 -12.15 -2.33
C PRO A 14 7.69 -11.69 -1.73
N GLU A 15 8.74 -12.48 -1.95
CA GLU A 15 10.10 -12.07 -1.61
C GLU A 15 10.46 -10.73 -2.28
N LEU A 16 11.06 -9.85 -1.49
CA LEU A 16 11.46 -8.52 -1.94
C LEU A 16 12.95 -8.51 -2.24
N THR A 17 13.30 -7.96 -3.41
CA THR A 17 14.67 -7.59 -3.74
C THR A 17 14.91 -6.17 -3.26
N THR A 18 15.95 -5.97 -2.44
CA THR A 18 16.35 -4.65 -1.96
C THR A 18 16.77 -3.76 -3.13
N LEU A 19 16.22 -2.55 -3.18
CA LEU A 19 16.61 -1.55 -4.17
C LEU A 19 17.64 -0.58 -3.56
N PRO A 20 18.90 -0.57 -4.04
CA PRO A 20 19.91 0.34 -3.49
C PRO A 20 19.54 1.80 -3.76
N HIS A 21 19.86 2.68 -2.81
CA HIS A 21 19.56 4.12 -2.86
C HIS A 21 18.06 4.44 -2.99
N SER A 22 17.19 3.52 -2.57
CA SER A 22 15.75 3.77 -2.53
C SER A 22 15.37 4.77 -1.44
N LEU A 23 14.19 5.37 -1.59
CA LEU A 23 13.59 6.15 -0.52
C LEU A 23 13.27 5.23 0.68
N PRO A 24 13.32 5.74 1.93
CA PRO A 24 13.04 4.93 3.12
C PRO A 24 11.68 4.23 3.11
N VAL A 25 10.71 4.82 2.44
CA VAL A 25 9.34 4.30 2.29
C VAL A 25 9.25 3.12 1.30
N ILE A 26 10.31 2.86 0.52
CA ILE A 26 10.34 1.74 -0.43
C ILE A 26 10.92 0.52 0.28
N SER A 27 10.12 -0.54 0.39
CA SER A 27 10.57 -1.83 0.94
C SER A 27 11.46 -2.60 -0.04
N GLY A 28 11.33 -2.33 -1.34
CA GLY A 28 12.10 -2.97 -2.40
C GLY A 28 11.30 -3.12 -3.68
N VAL A 29 11.67 -4.13 -4.47
CA VAL A 29 10.94 -4.53 -5.68
C VAL A 29 10.56 -6.00 -5.60
N ALA A 30 9.46 -6.36 -6.25
CA ALA A 30 9.00 -7.74 -6.38
C ALA A 30 8.63 -8.06 -7.82
N HIS A 31 8.82 -9.32 -8.22
CA HIS A 31 8.29 -9.81 -9.48
C HIS A 31 6.84 -10.21 -9.34
N ILE A 32 5.96 -9.50 -10.02
CA ILE A 32 4.51 -9.70 -9.97
C ILE A 32 4.01 -9.78 -11.42
N ARG A 33 3.41 -10.92 -11.78
CA ARG A 33 2.84 -11.18 -13.12
C ARG A 33 3.83 -10.92 -14.28
N GLY A 34 5.10 -11.27 -14.09
CA GLY A 34 6.15 -11.10 -15.10
C GLY A 34 6.76 -9.69 -15.16
N GLU A 35 6.33 -8.77 -14.31
CA GLU A 35 6.83 -7.39 -14.26
C GLU A 35 7.51 -7.09 -12.92
N THR A 36 8.55 -6.25 -12.93
CA THR A 36 9.17 -5.75 -11.70
C THR A 36 8.36 -4.60 -11.14
N THR A 37 7.75 -4.81 -9.97
CA THR A 37 6.89 -3.82 -9.31
C THR A 37 7.57 -3.27 -8.06
N THR A 38 7.63 -1.95 -7.92
CA THR A 38 8.10 -1.29 -6.69
C THR A 38 7.08 -1.47 -5.57
N ILE A 39 7.57 -1.88 -4.40
CA ILE A 39 6.77 -2.11 -3.20
C ILE A 39 6.99 -0.97 -2.21
N ILE A 40 5.92 -0.27 -1.88
CA ILE A 40 5.87 0.91 -1.03
C ILE A 40 5.28 0.51 0.32
N ASP A 41 6.02 0.73 1.42
CA ASP A 41 5.56 0.46 2.78
C ASP A 41 4.59 1.55 3.24
N MET A 42 3.31 1.19 3.36
CA MET A 42 2.30 2.16 3.81
C MET A 42 2.39 2.47 5.30
N GLY A 43 3.01 1.61 6.10
CA GLY A 43 3.35 1.91 7.50
C GLY A 43 4.39 3.02 7.56
N LEU A 44 5.50 2.86 6.84
CA LEU A 44 6.55 3.89 6.75
C LEU A 44 6.02 5.18 6.12
N ALA A 45 5.21 5.09 5.06
CA ALA A 45 4.58 6.25 4.43
C ALA A 45 3.69 7.05 5.40
N LYS A 46 3.16 6.39 6.43
CA LYS A 46 2.36 7.00 7.49
C LYS A 46 3.18 7.40 8.73
N GLY A 47 4.51 7.26 8.69
CA GLY A 47 5.41 7.58 9.80
C GLY A 47 5.45 6.52 10.90
N GLN A 48 5.00 5.30 10.62
CA GLN A 48 5.13 4.18 11.55
C GLN A 48 6.55 3.60 11.47
N GLN A 49 6.95 2.84 12.49
CA GLN A 49 8.24 2.16 12.48
C GLN A 49 8.27 1.04 11.44
N GLN A 50 9.47 0.79 10.89
CA GLN A 50 9.70 -0.29 9.96
C GLN A 50 9.34 -1.63 10.59
N ARG A 51 8.57 -2.44 9.86
CA ARG A 51 8.15 -3.76 10.33
C ARG A 51 9.25 -4.80 10.06
N ARG A 52 9.35 -5.80 10.95
CA ARG A 52 10.27 -6.94 10.80
C ARG A 52 9.64 -8.11 10.03
N ASP A 53 8.34 -8.33 10.20
CA ASP A 53 7.65 -9.48 9.59
C ASP A 53 6.93 -9.09 8.29
N ILE A 54 7.67 -9.10 7.19
CA ILE A 54 7.14 -8.84 5.84
C ILE A 54 6.35 -10.04 5.31
N ASP A 55 6.71 -11.27 5.70
CA ASP A 55 6.12 -12.52 5.20
C ASP A 55 4.60 -12.63 5.47
N ASP A 56 4.14 -12.11 6.60
CA ASP A 56 2.73 -12.07 6.97
C ASP A 56 1.96 -10.88 6.39
N SER A 57 2.61 -10.04 5.59
CA SER A 57 2.02 -8.84 5.02
C SER A 57 1.37 -9.14 3.65
N PHE A 58 0.54 -8.21 3.21
CA PHE A 58 -0.12 -8.25 1.91
C PHE A 58 0.39 -7.10 1.05
N VAL A 59 0.40 -7.32 -0.27
CA VAL A 59 0.66 -6.28 -1.26
C VAL A 59 -0.63 -6.02 -2.01
N ILE A 60 -1.09 -4.77 -1.96
CA ILE A 60 -2.18 -4.26 -2.81
C ILE A 60 -1.56 -3.77 -4.10
N ILE A 61 -1.92 -4.42 -5.22
CA ILE A 61 -1.41 -4.07 -6.53
C ILE A 61 -2.39 -3.10 -7.18
N THR A 62 -1.88 -1.96 -7.59
CA THR A 62 -2.65 -0.91 -8.27
C THR A 62 -1.98 -0.51 -9.56
N GLU A 63 -2.77 -0.05 -10.52
CA GLU A 63 -2.25 0.57 -11.73
C GLU A 63 -2.75 2.01 -11.80
N TYR A 64 -1.81 2.93 -12.02
CA TYR A 64 -2.09 4.33 -12.27
C TYR A 64 -1.17 4.84 -13.37
N ASN A 65 -1.73 5.51 -14.38
CA ASN A 65 -1.00 6.03 -15.54
C ASN A 65 -0.11 4.99 -16.26
N GLY A 66 -0.55 3.73 -16.32
CA GLY A 66 0.21 2.64 -16.96
C GLY A 66 1.37 2.09 -16.12
N THR A 67 1.63 2.66 -14.94
CA THR A 67 2.62 2.12 -14.00
C THR A 67 1.92 1.26 -12.95
N THR A 68 2.43 0.04 -12.74
CA THR A 68 1.98 -0.83 -11.67
C THR A 68 2.76 -0.53 -10.39
N GLN A 69 2.05 -0.37 -9.27
CA GLN A 69 2.59 -0.05 -7.96
C GLN A 69 2.03 -1.01 -6.92
N GLY A 70 2.90 -1.51 -6.04
CA GLY A 70 2.52 -2.35 -4.92
C GLY A 70 2.55 -1.57 -3.61
N PHE A 71 1.49 -1.66 -2.83
CA PHE A 71 1.42 -1.11 -1.49
C PHE A 71 1.45 -2.22 -0.45
N LEU A 72 2.50 -2.26 0.37
CA LEU A 72 2.64 -3.19 1.47
C LEU A 72 1.73 -2.76 2.63
N VAL A 73 0.89 -3.67 3.09
CA VAL A 73 -0.04 -3.48 4.22
C VAL A 73 -0.06 -4.72 5.11
N ASN A 74 -0.27 -4.54 6.42
CA ASN A 74 -0.24 -5.65 7.38
C ASN A 74 -1.39 -6.66 7.15
N SER A 75 -2.58 -6.17 6.88
CA SER A 75 -3.78 -6.99 6.75
C SER A 75 -4.80 -6.28 5.87
N VAL A 76 -5.61 -7.06 5.16
CA VAL A 76 -6.75 -6.56 4.40
C VAL A 76 -8.01 -7.11 5.05
N ASP A 77 -8.80 -6.22 5.65
CA ASP A 77 -10.05 -6.59 6.34
C ASP A 77 -11.19 -6.87 5.34
N ARG A 78 -11.48 -5.90 4.45
CA ARG A 78 -12.52 -6.06 3.42
C ARG A 78 -12.23 -5.20 2.19
N ILE A 79 -12.35 -5.80 1.01
CA ILE A 79 -12.38 -5.05 -0.26
C ILE A 79 -13.85 -4.68 -0.54
N ILE A 80 -14.18 -3.40 -0.42
CA ILE A 80 -15.54 -2.90 -0.69
C ILE A 80 -15.54 -2.21 -2.05
N ASN A 81 -16.23 -2.80 -3.02
CA ASN A 81 -16.51 -2.13 -4.29
C ASN A 81 -17.70 -1.18 -4.10
N LYS A 82 -17.43 0.11 -3.92
CA LYS A 82 -18.46 1.14 -3.70
C LYS A 82 -18.61 2.02 -4.93
N ASN A 83 -19.80 1.99 -5.54
CA ASN A 83 -20.20 2.91 -6.60
C ASN A 83 -20.52 4.29 -6.01
N GLY A 84 -19.48 5.06 -5.69
CA GLY A 84 -19.46 6.53 -5.72
C GLY A 84 -20.55 7.36 -5.01
N LYS A 85 -21.17 6.93 -3.90
CA LYS A 85 -22.20 7.78 -3.23
C LYS A 85 -22.02 8.14 -1.76
N THR A 86 -21.05 7.61 -1.02
CA THR A 86 -20.88 8.02 0.39
C THR A 86 -19.47 7.76 0.91
N PHE A 87 -18.62 8.79 0.83
CA PHE A 87 -17.45 8.92 1.71
C PHE A 87 -17.89 9.72 2.94
N VAL A 88 -18.12 9.04 4.06
CA VAL A 88 -18.19 9.71 5.36
C VAL A 88 -16.76 10.04 5.76
N ARG A 89 -16.42 11.32 5.92
CA ARG A 89 -15.12 11.72 6.47
C ARG A 89 -14.94 11.07 7.84
N ARG A 90 -13.80 10.43 8.09
CA ARG A 90 -13.46 10.00 9.46
C ARG A 90 -13.54 11.23 10.37
N PRO A 91 -14.28 11.18 11.49
CA PRO A 91 -14.26 12.27 12.47
C PRO A 91 -12.80 12.50 12.88
N ARG A 92 -12.32 13.74 12.84
CA ARG A 92 -11.05 14.09 13.49
C ARG A 92 -11.27 13.90 14.98
N VAL A 93 -10.71 12.84 15.57
CA VAL A 93 -10.50 12.82 17.01
C VAL A 93 -9.37 13.79 17.26
N LEU A 94 -9.69 15.02 17.66
CA LEU A 94 -8.72 15.89 18.29
C LEU A 94 -8.36 15.18 19.61
N ALA A 95 -7.16 14.61 19.67
CA ALA A 95 -6.61 14.18 20.95
C ALA A 95 -6.65 15.40 21.87
N PRO A 96 -7.19 15.28 23.10
CA PRO A 96 -7.21 16.40 24.01
C PRO A 96 -5.76 16.78 24.30
N ILE A 97 -5.42 18.05 24.01
CA ILE A 97 -4.25 18.69 24.60
C ILE A 97 -4.61 18.80 26.08
N ILE A 98 -4.08 17.88 26.91
CA ILE A 98 -4.19 18.00 28.36
C ILE A 98 -2.80 18.28 28.90
N THR A 99 -2.67 19.53 29.34
CA THR A 99 -1.82 20.13 30.39
C THR A 99 -0.33 19.79 30.42
#